data_AF-A0A7J8V116-F1
#
_entry.id   AF-A0A7J8V116-F1
#
_cell.length_a   1.000
_cell.length_b   1.000
_cell.length_c   1.000
_cell.angle_alpha   90.00
_cell.angle_beta   90.00
_cell.angle_gamma   90.00
#
_symmetry.space_group_name_H-M   'P 1'
#
loop_
_entity.id
_entity.type
_entity.pdbx_description
1 polymer ?
#
loop_
_entity_poly.entity_id
_entity_poly.type
_entity_poly.pdbx_seq_one_letter_code
_entity_poly.pdbx_strand_id
1 'polypeptide(L)'
;MLQFHGGHLGLSMKTGLVTGIISLTEGIAVGRIFASLMNYKVDGNKEMMAIGLMNIVGSSTSCYVTTGAFSRSAVNHNAGAKTAASNIVMSITVMVTILFLMPLFQYTPNVVLGAIIVSAVVGLIDIPAAYHVWKMDKFDFIVMLCAFFGVIFISVQHGLAIAVAVSIFKILMQITRPKTVLLGKIPGTDIYRDLHHYKESVKIPGFLILSIEAPINFANSTYLNERVLRWIEEYEAEDPKMHSNSSLRFVILEMSTVSTIDTSGVSFFKELKRTMENKGVELVLVNLVGEVMEKLQRSNEAGDFMKPGCLFLTVGEAVATLSATIKSQSSNDV
;
A
#
# COMPACT_ATOMS: atom_id res chain seq x y z
N MET A 1 42.49 -18.37 -0.70
CA MET A 1 42.66 -17.32 0.32
C MET A 1 41.78 -16.14 -0.09
N LEU A 2 40.74 -15.79 0.69
CA LEU A 2 39.87 -14.65 0.37
C LEU A 2 40.68 -13.36 0.49
N GLN A 3 41.09 -12.79 -0.64
CA GLN A 3 41.86 -11.54 -0.68
C GLN A 3 40.89 -10.36 -0.62
N PHE A 4 40.72 -9.78 0.58
CA PHE A 4 39.85 -8.63 0.82
C PHE A 4 40.47 -7.27 0.42
N HIS A 5 41.57 -7.25 -0.36
CA HIS A 5 42.32 -6.03 -0.70
C HIS A 5 42.49 -5.84 -2.23
N GLY A 6 41.58 -6.36 -3.04
CA GLY A 6 41.62 -6.23 -4.50
C GLY A 6 40.74 -5.10 -5.05
N GLY A 7 41.12 -4.52 -6.19
CA GLY A 7 40.31 -3.51 -6.92
C GLY A 7 38.91 -3.99 -7.32
N HIS A 8 38.65 -5.30 -7.28
CA HIS A 8 37.36 -5.92 -7.55
C HIS A 8 36.47 -6.09 -6.31
N LEU A 9 36.93 -5.73 -5.10
CA LEU A 9 36.14 -5.91 -3.87
C LEU A 9 34.79 -5.18 -3.95
N GLY A 10 34.79 -3.92 -4.42
CA GLY A 10 33.56 -3.14 -4.57
C GLY A 10 32.58 -3.76 -5.57
N LEU A 11 33.09 -4.29 -6.68
CA LEU A 11 32.27 -4.98 -7.69
C LEU A 11 31.67 -6.28 -7.14
N SER A 12 32.47 -7.08 -6.44
CA SER A 12 32.03 -8.33 -5.81
C SER A 12 30.99 -8.09 -4.72
N MET A 13 31.17 -7.07 -3.89
CA MET A 13 30.21 -6.70 -2.85
C MET A 13 28.88 -6.23 -3.45
N LYS A 14 28.92 -5.37 -4.48
CA LYS A 14 27.73 -4.93 -5.22
C LYS A 14 27.00 -6.13 -5.84
N THR A 15 27.74 -7.01 -6.50
CA THR A 15 27.15 -8.19 -7.17
C THR A 15 26.54 -9.16 -6.17
N GLY A 16 27.23 -9.44 -5.06
CA GLY A 16 26.72 -10.29 -3.99
C GLY A 16 25.44 -9.75 -3.35
N LEU A 17 25.36 -8.44 -3.11
CA LEU A 17 24.16 -7.81 -2.54
C LEU A 17 22.97 -7.92 -3.51
N VAL A 18 23.18 -7.57 -4.79
CA VAL A 18 22.10 -7.62 -5.79
C VAL A 18 21.62 -9.06 -6.03
N THR A 19 22.54 -9.99 -6.23
CA THR A 19 22.19 -11.41 -6.45
C THR A 19 21.58 -12.05 -5.22
N GLY A 20 22.00 -11.65 -4.01
CA GLY A 20 21.39 -12.09 -2.75
C GLY A 20 19.94 -11.65 -2.62
N ILE A 21 19.63 -10.37 -2.90
CA ILE A 21 18.24 -9.86 -2.86
C ILE A 21 17.37 -10.56 -3.89
N ILE A 22 17.86 -10.73 -5.12
CA ILE A 22 17.11 -11.43 -6.18
C ILE A 22 16.88 -12.89 -5.79
N SER A 23 17.90 -13.59 -5.30
CA SER A 23 17.81 -14.98 -4.84
C SER A 23 16.79 -15.15 -3.71
N LEU A 24 16.77 -14.24 -2.73
CA LEU A 24 15.78 -14.28 -1.65
C LEU A 24 14.37 -14.02 -2.16
N THR A 25 14.20 -13.03 -3.04
CA THR A 25 12.89 -12.66 -3.60
C THR A 25 12.31 -13.80 -4.43
N GLU A 26 13.12 -14.41 -5.30
CA GLU A 26 12.71 -15.56 -6.11
C GLU A 26 12.39 -16.78 -5.24
N GLY A 27 13.25 -17.11 -4.27
CA GLY A 27 13.04 -18.24 -3.37
C GLY A 27 11.75 -18.13 -2.55
N ILE A 28 11.49 -16.94 -1.97
CA ILE A 28 10.26 -16.69 -1.20
C ILE A 28 9.03 -16.71 -2.12
N ALA A 29 9.14 -16.18 -3.35
CA ALA A 29 8.03 -16.20 -4.31
C ALA A 29 7.65 -17.64 -4.67
N VAL A 30 8.62 -18.48 -5.03
CA VAL A 30 8.40 -19.91 -5.31
C VAL A 30 7.82 -20.63 -4.09
N GLY A 31 8.39 -20.40 -2.91
CA GLY A 31 7.91 -20.99 -1.66
C GLY A 31 6.44 -20.66 -1.38
N ARG A 32 6.02 -19.40 -1.57
CA ARG A 32 4.63 -18.97 -1.37
C ARG A 32 3.66 -19.57 -2.39
N ILE A 33 4.07 -19.76 -3.64
CA ILE A 33 3.22 -20.39 -4.67
C ILE A 33 2.90 -21.84 -4.26
N PHE A 34 3.91 -22.64 -3.92
CA PHE A 34 3.68 -24.03 -3.49
C PHE A 34 2.98 -24.12 -2.13
N ALA A 35 3.22 -23.18 -1.23
CA ALA A 35 2.48 -23.06 0.03
C ALA A 35 0.99 -22.84 -0.19
N SER A 36 0.63 -21.98 -1.15
CA SER A 36 -0.76 -21.74 -1.54
C SER A 36 -1.39 -22.97 -2.19
N LEU A 37 -0.65 -23.69 -3.05
CA LEU A 37 -1.17 -24.91 -3.69
C LEU A 37 -1.43 -26.04 -2.68
N MET A 38 -0.55 -26.17 -1.69
CA MET A 38 -0.59 -27.26 -0.70
C MET A 38 -1.23 -26.86 0.64
N ASN A 39 -1.79 -25.64 0.73
CA ASN A 39 -2.44 -25.09 1.92
C ASN A 39 -1.60 -25.15 3.21
N TYR A 40 -0.30 -24.84 3.11
CA TYR A 40 0.56 -24.66 4.29
C TYR A 40 1.07 -23.22 4.38
N LYS A 41 1.64 -22.85 5.53
CA LYS A 41 2.21 -21.52 5.76
C LYS A 41 3.73 -21.56 5.62
N VAL A 42 4.28 -20.61 4.86
CA VAL A 42 5.73 -20.38 4.78
C VAL A 42 6.11 -19.20 5.67
N ASP A 43 7.10 -19.42 6.52
CA ASP A 43 7.72 -18.37 7.33
C ASP A 43 8.88 -17.76 6.55
N GLY A 44 8.73 -16.50 6.13
CA GLY A 44 9.73 -15.80 5.33
C GLY A 44 11.08 -15.63 6.03
N ASN A 45 11.10 -15.50 7.36
CA ASN A 45 12.35 -15.37 8.11
C ASN A 45 13.13 -16.68 8.11
N LYS A 46 12.43 -17.81 8.24
CA LYS A 46 13.06 -19.14 8.15
C LYS A 46 13.58 -19.43 6.75
N GLU A 47 12.82 -19.06 5.72
CA GLU A 47 13.24 -19.21 4.32
C GLU A 47 14.49 -18.38 4.02
N MET A 48 14.53 -17.13 4.50
CA MET A 48 15.69 -16.25 4.35
C MET A 48 16.94 -16.84 5.01
N MET A 49 16.82 -17.38 6.23
CA MET A 49 17.93 -18.05 6.90
C MET A 49 18.38 -19.31 6.14
N ALA A 50 17.45 -20.11 5.62
CA ALA A 50 17.77 -21.32 4.87
C ALA A 50 18.53 -21.01 3.57
N ILE A 51 18.05 -20.03 2.78
CA ILE A 51 18.72 -19.60 1.54
C ILE A 51 20.11 -19.02 1.85
N GLY A 52 20.24 -18.23 2.92
CA GLY A 52 21.52 -17.68 3.37
C GLY A 52 22.52 -18.78 3.75
N LEU A 53 22.11 -19.73 4.60
CA LEU A 53 22.95 -20.85 5.03
C LEU A 53 23.35 -21.74 3.85
N MET A 54 22.41 -22.04 2.95
CA MET A 54 22.67 -22.81 1.73
C MET A 54 23.76 -22.16 0.87
N ASN A 55 23.71 -20.84 0.68
CA ASN A 55 24.71 -20.13 -0.12
C ASN A 55 26.06 -19.99 0.59
N ILE A 56 26.09 -19.86 1.92
CA ILE A 56 27.34 -19.89 2.71
C ILE A 56 28.04 -21.24 2.53
N VAL A 57 27.32 -22.34 2.76
CA VAL A 57 27.87 -23.70 2.59
C VAL A 57 28.27 -23.95 1.13
N GLY A 58 27.42 -23.53 0.17
CA GLY A 58 27.69 -23.63 -1.25
C GLY A 58 28.96 -22.89 -1.68
N SER A 59 29.24 -21.71 -1.11
CA SER A 59 30.43 -20.92 -1.44
C SER A 59 31.74 -21.65 -1.13
N SER A 60 31.77 -22.52 -0.12
CA SER A 60 32.94 -23.35 0.22
C SER A 60 33.23 -24.46 -0.81
N THR A 61 32.28 -24.74 -1.71
CA THR A 61 32.35 -25.81 -2.72
C THR A 61 32.42 -25.27 -4.16
N SER A 62 32.74 -23.98 -4.33
CA SER A 62 32.71 -23.29 -5.64
C SER A 62 31.33 -23.30 -6.32
N CYS A 63 30.25 -23.40 -5.54
CA CYS A 63 28.89 -23.31 -6.06
C CYS A 63 28.56 -21.85 -6.42
N TYR A 64 27.78 -21.66 -7.48
CA TYR A 64 27.20 -20.35 -7.81
C TYR A 64 26.02 -20.05 -6.88
N VAL A 65 25.59 -18.77 -6.86
CA VAL A 65 24.46 -18.34 -6.02
C VAL A 65 23.22 -19.15 -6.39
N THR A 66 22.69 -19.88 -5.41
CA THR A 66 21.55 -20.77 -5.57
C THR A 66 20.30 -20.15 -4.94
N THR A 67 19.14 -20.37 -5.57
CA THR A 67 17.82 -19.93 -5.13
C THR A 67 16.77 -21.04 -5.32
N GLY A 68 15.53 -20.78 -4.91
CA GLY A 68 14.38 -21.66 -5.15
C GLY A 68 14.04 -21.72 -6.63
N ALA A 69 14.19 -22.90 -7.25
CA ALA A 69 13.95 -23.08 -8.67
C ALA A 69 12.50 -23.50 -8.94
N PHE A 70 11.71 -22.62 -9.58
CA PHE A 70 10.30 -22.91 -9.89
C PHE A 70 10.13 -24.21 -10.69
N SER A 71 10.87 -24.36 -11.80
CA SER A 71 10.77 -25.53 -12.69
C SER A 71 11.03 -26.86 -11.96
N ARG A 72 12.10 -26.93 -11.16
CA ARG A 72 12.43 -28.15 -10.40
C ARG A 72 11.41 -28.45 -9.30
N SER A 73 10.94 -27.42 -8.59
CA SER A 73 9.90 -27.57 -7.58
C SER A 73 8.57 -28.04 -8.19
N ALA A 74 8.21 -27.53 -9.37
CA ALA A 74 7.01 -27.95 -10.10
C ALA A 74 7.06 -29.42 -10.52
N VAL A 75 8.19 -29.85 -11.09
CA VAL A 75 8.39 -31.27 -11.45
C VAL A 75 8.36 -32.17 -10.21
N ASN A 76 9.04 -31.76 -9.13
CA ASN A 76 9.06 -32.52 -7.88
C ASN A 76 7.66 -32.66 -7.25
N HIS A 77 6.89 -31.57 -7.29
CA HIS A 77 5.50 -31.56 -6.85
C HIS A 77 4.62 -32.47 -7.73
N ASN A 78 4.72 -32.36 -9.06
CA ASN A 78 3.96 -33.19 -9.99
C ASN A 78 4.32 -34.67 -9.91
N ALA A 79 5.55 -35.00 -9.51
CA ALA A 79 5.99 -36.36 -9.21
C ALA A 79 5.44 -36.90 -7.87
N GLY A 80 4.69 -36.11 -7.11
CA GLY A 80 4.03 -36.52 -5.87
C GLY A 80 4.90 -36.43 -4.62
N ALA A 81 5.99 -35.63 -4.63
CA ALA A 81 6.85 -35.47 -3.47
C ALA A 81 6.13 -34.77 -2.30
N LYS A 82 6.16 -35.38 -1.12
CA LYS A 82 5.50 -34.88 0.10
C LYS A 82 6.44 -34.34 1.18
N THR A 83 7.74 -34.64 1.06
CA THR A 83 8.73 -34.32 2.11
C THR A 83 10.00 -33.76 1.49
N ALA A 84 10.77 -33.01 2.29
CA ALA A 84 12.08 -32.49 1.90
C ALA A 84 13.12 -33.58 1.62
N ALA A 85 12.87 -34.85 2.01
CA ALA A 85 13.72 -35.98 1.68
C ALA A 85 13.89 -36.17 0.16
N SER A 86 12.90 -35.76 -0.64
CA SER A 86 13.01 -35.77 -2.10
C SER A 86 14.22 -34.96 -2.60
N ASN A 87 14.52 -33.82 -1.96
CA ASN A 87 15.66 -32.98 -2.34
C ASN A 87 17.00 -33.65 -2.02
N ILE A 88 17.06 -34.51 -1.00
CA ILE A 88 18.26 -35.29 -0.65
C ILE A 88 18.48 -36.39 -1.70
N VAL A 89 17.43 -37.12 -2.07
CA VAL A 89 17.52 -38.14 -3.13
C VAL A 89 17.93 -37.49 -4.46
N MET A 90 17.36 -36.33 -4.77
CA MET A 90 17.70 -35.56 -5.96
C MET A 90 19.17 -35.12 -5.97
N SER A 91 19.71 -34.61 -4.87
CA SER A 91 21.10 -34.17 -4.81
C SER A 91 22.09 -35.34 -4.95
N ILE A 92 21.82 -36.49 -4.32
CA ILE A 92 22.62 -37.71 -4.48
C ILE A 92 22.57 -38.19 -5.93
N THR A 93 21.39 -38.20 -6.54
CA THR A 93 21.22 -38.63 -7.94
C THR A 93 22.00 -37.72 -8.90
N VAL A 94 21.95 -36.40 -8.69
CA VAL A 94 22.74 -35.43 -9.47
C VAL A 94 24.24 -35.68 -9.29
N MET A 95 24.70 -35.92 -8.05
CA MET A 95 26.11 -36.23 -7.77
C MET A 95 26.58 -37.50 -8.50
N VAL A 96 25.82 -38.59 -8.42
CA VAL A 96 26.12 -39.85 -9.15
C VAL A 96 26.13 -39.61 -10.66
N THR A 97 25.17 -38.83 -11.17
CA THR A 97 25.06 -38.54 -12.59
C THR A 97 26.29 -37.79 -13.11
N ILE A 98 26.75 -36.77 -12.38
CA ILE A 98 27.94 -36.00 -12.75
C ILE A 98 29.22 -36.83 -12.66
N LEU A 99 29.35 -37.72 -11.66
CA LEU A 99 30.56 -38.52 -11.48
C LEU A 99 30.70 -39.69 -12.47
N PHE A 100 29.58 -40.35 -12.82
CA PHE A 100 29.63 -41.60 -13.58
C PHE A 100 28.96 -41.51 -14.96
N LEU A 101 27.89 -40.74 -15.10
CA LEU A 101 27.06 -40.71 -16.31
C LEU A 101 27.36 -39.50 -17.21
N MET A 102 28.22 -38.58 -16.78
CA MET A 102 28.56 -37.39 -17.58
C MET A 102 29.02 -37.71 -19.03
N PRO A 103 29.81 -38.78 -19.31
CA PRO A 103 30.18 -39.13 -20.69
C PRO A 103 28.98 -39.40 -21.61
N LEU A 104 27.85 -39.86 -21.06
CA LEU A 104 26.63 -40.10 -21.84
C LEU A 104 25.94 -38.79 -22.25
N PHE A 105 26.01 -37.76 -21.40
CA PHE A 105 25.35 -36.48 -21.62
C PHE A 105 26.16 -35.49 -22.44
N GLN A 106 27.45 -35.74 -22.69
CA GLN A 106 28.31 -34.83 -23.46
C GLN A 106 27.82 -34.58 -24.89
N TYR A 107 27.08 -35.53 -25.48
CA TYR A 107 26.55 -35.41 -26.84
C TYR A 107 25.15 -34.79 -26.90
N THR A 108 24.61 -34.29 -25.78
CA THR A 108 23.26 -33.73 -25.75
C THR A 108 23.19 -32.45 -26.57
N PRO A 109 22.39 -32.38 -27.65
CA PRO A 109 22.30 -31.18 -28.48
C PRO A 109 21.67 -30.01 -27.72
N ASN A 110 22.17 -28.78 -27.93
CA ASN A 110 21.63 -27.56 -27.31
C ASN A 110 20.14 -27.35 -27.57
N VAL A 111 19.62 -27.84 -28.71
CA VAL A 111 18.19 -27.77 -29.06
C VAL A 111 17.32 -28.53 -28.05
N VAL A 112 17.80 -29.68 -27.55
CA VAL A 112 17.08 -30.48 -26.56
C VAL A 112 17.01 -29.75 -25.22
N LEU A 113 18.13 -29.13 -24.78
CA LEU A 113 18.14 -28.32 -23.56
C LEU A 113 17.22 -27.11 -23.68
N GLY A 114 17.25 -26.41 -24.82
CA GLY A 114 16.36 -25.28 -25.09
C GLY A 114 14.88 -25.69 -25.06
N ALA A 115 14.53 -26.81 -25.68
CA ALA A 115 13.16 -27.32 -25.68
C ALA A 115 12.66 -27.65 -24.26
N ILE A 116 13.50 -28.23 -23.40
CA ILE A 116 13.17 -28.49 -21.99
C ILE A 116 12.92 -27.19 -21.23
N ILE A 117 13.76 -26.17 -21.42
CA ILE A 117 13.59 -24.86 -20.77
C ILE A 117 12.30 -24.18 -21.23
N VAL A 118 12.04 -24.11 -22.54
CA VAL A 118 10.82 -23.50 -23.09
C VAL A 118 9.59 -24.25 -22.59
N SER A 119 9.59 -25.58 -22.64
CA SER A 119 8.48 -26.41 -22.13
C SER A 119 8.21 -26.17 -20.64
N ALA A 120 9.24 -25.93 -19.84
CA ALA A 120 9.09 -25.66 -18.42
C ALA A 120 8.55 -24.23 -18.14
N VAL A 121 8.95 -23.24 -18.94
CA VAL A 121 8.61 -21.83 -18.71
C VAL A 121 7.27 -21.43 -19.32
N VAL A 122 6.83 -22.05 -20.42
CA VAL A 122 5.55 -21.71 -21.07
C VAL A 122 4.37 -21.83 -20.11
N GLY A 123 4.39 -22.79 -19.18
CA GLY A 123 3.36 -22.96 -18.16
C GLY A 123 3.33 -21.86 -17.07
N LEU A 124 4.34 -20.99 -16.98
CA LEU A 124 4.39 -19.88 -16.02
C LEU A 124 3.69 -18.62 -16.56
N ILE A 125 3.40 -18.57 -17.87
CA ILE A 125 2.77 -17.40 -18.49
C ILE A 125 1.27 -17.42 -18.20
N ASP A 126 0.86 -16.71 -17.15
CA ASP A 126 -0.54 -16.58 -16.75
C ASP A 126 -1.19 -15.30 -17.34
N ILE A 127 -1.67 -15.42 -18.58
CA ILE A 127 -2.38 -14.33 -19.28
C ILE A 127 -3.71 -13.96 -18.58
N PRO A 128 -4.53 -14.92 -18.10
CA PRO A 128 -5.72 -14.59 -17.32
C PRO A 128 -5.44 -13.72 -16.08
N ALA A 129 -4.37 -14.02 -15.33
CA ALA A 129 -3.96 -13.20 -14.19
C ALA A 129 -3.57 -11.78 -14.60
N ALA A 130 -2.82 -11.62 -15.69
CA ALA A 130 -2.47 -10.30 -16.24
C ALA A 130 -3.72 -9.48 -16.62
N TYR A 131 -4.72 -10.12 -17.25
CA TYR A 131 -5.99 -9.48 -17.57
C TYR A 131 -6.80 -9.11 -16.33
N HIS A 132 -6.79 -9.97 -15.30
CA HIS A 132 -7.45 -9.68 -14.03
C HIS A 132 -6.84 -8.44 -13.35
N VAL A 133 -5.50 -8.31 -13.33
CA VAL A 133 -4.81 -7.12 -12.80
C VAL A 133 -5.24 -5.86 -13.57
N TRP A 134 -5.30 -5.92 -14.91
CA TRP A 134 -5.78 -4.80 -15.73
C TRP A 134 -7.21 -4.35 -15.38
N LYS A 135 -8.11 -5.30 -15.11
CA LYS A 135 -9.50 -5.00 -14.75
C LYS A 135 -9.64 -4.41 -13.34
N MET A 136 -8.76 -4.80 -12.42
CA MET A 136 -8.80 -4.37 -11.02
C MET A 136 -8.11 -3.01 -10.79
N ASP A 137 -6.86 -2.87 -11.20
CA ASP A 137 -6.10 -1.63 -11.03
C ASP A 137 -5.13 -1.41 -12.20
N LYS A 138 -5.39 -0.35 -12.97
CA LYS A 138 -4.58 0.05 -14.13
C LYS A 138 -3.14 0.40 -13.74
N PHE A 139 -2.91 0.95 -12.54
CA PHE A 139 -1.56 1.28 -12.09
C PHE A 139 -0.74 0.03 -11.78
N ASP A 140 -1.35 -1.01 -11.20
CA ASP A 140 -0.64 -2.27 -10.93
C ASP A 140 -0.30 -2.99 -12.24
N PHE A 141 -1.16 -2.86 -13.25
CA PHE A 141 -0.84 -3.35 -14.59
C PHE A 141 0.34 -2.60 -15.21
N ILE A 142 0.44 -1.28 -15.03
CA ILE A 142 1.61 -0.51 -15.49
C ILE A 142 2.89 -0.99 -14.78
N VAL A 143 2.85 -1.20 -13.46
CA VAL A 143 3.99 -1.75 -12.70
C VAL A 143 4.44 -3.10 -13.28
N MET A 144 3.48 -3.98 -13.58
CA MET A 144 3.74 -5.28 -14.21
C MET A 144 4.36 -5.15 -15.60
N LEU A 145 3.84 -4.25 -16.45
CA LEU A 145 4.43 -3.99 -17.78
C LEU A 145 5.84 -3.41 -17.69
N CYS A 146 6.08 -2.49 -16.74
CA CYS A 146 7.41 -1.95 -16.48
C CYS A 146 8.39 -3.05 -16.07
N ALA A 147 7.97 -3.97 -15.20
CA ALA A 147 8.77 -5.14 -14.85
C ALA A 147 9.07 -6.02 -16.09
N PHE A 148 8.04 -6.36 -16.85
CA PHE A 148 8.15 -7.24 -18.02
C PHE A 148 9.09 -6.66 -19.09
N PHE A 149 8.80 -5.45 -19.57
CA PHE A 149 9.60 -4.81 -20.61
C PHE A 149 10.97 -4.36 -20.10
N GLY A 150 11.07 -3.94 -18.84
CA GLY A 150 12.34 -3.57 -18.23
C GLY A 150 13.31 -4.75 -18.15
N VAL A 151 12.82 -5.94 -17.83
CA VAL A 151 13.64 -7.16 -17.79
C VAL A 151 14.06 -7.59 -19.20
N ILE A 152 13.15 -7.54 -20.18
CA ILE A 152 13.41 -7.96 -21.57
C ILE A 152 14.39 -7.04 -22.29
N PHE A 153 14.23 -5.72 -22.17
CA PHE A 153 14.97 -4.75 -22.98
C PHE A 153 16.21 -4.16 -22.29
N ILE A 154 16.28 -4.17 -20.95
CA ILE A 154 17.38 -3.53 -20.21
C ILE A 154 18.22 -4.59 -19.51
N SER A 155 17.73 -5.09 -18.37
CA SER A 155 18.28 -6.23 -17.65
C SER A 155 17.37 -6.59 -16.49
N VAL A 156 17.53 -7.80 -15.93
CA VAL A 156 16.77 -8.26 -14.76
C VAL A 156 16.86 -7.26 -13.60
N GLN A 157 18.07 -6.77 -13.32
CA GLN A 157 18.34 -5.87 -12.18
C GLN A 157 17.65 -4.51 -12.35
N HIS A 158 17.80 -3.87 -13.51
CA HIS A 158 17.22 -2.55 -13.75
C HIS A 158 15.71 -2.62 -13.95
N GLY A 159 15.20 -3.64 -14.65
CA GLY A 159 13.76 -3.84 -14.85
C GLY A 159 13.00 -3.99 -13.54
N LEU A 160 13.53 -4.80 -12.62
CA LEU A 160 12.94 -4.96 -11.29
C LEU A 160 13.03 -3.65 -10.47
N ALA A 161 14.18 -2.96 -10.51
CA ALA A 161 14.34 -1.69 -9.80
C ALA A 161 13.34 -0.61 -10.27
N ILE A 162 13.10 -0.52 -11.58
CA ILE A 162 12.10 0.39 -12.15
C ILE A 162 10.70 0.03 -11.66
N ALA A 163 10.33 -1.25 -11.70
CA ALA A 163 9.02 -1.69 -11.23
C ALA A 163 8.79 -1.38 -9.74
N VAL A 164 9.79 -1.63 -8.89
CA VAL A 164 9.75 -1.29 -7.47
C VAL A 164 9.63 0.22 -7.27
N ALA A 165 10.39 1.03 -8.02
CA ALA A 165 10.31 2.48 -7.94
C ALA A 165 8.92 3.01 -8.31
N VAL A 166 8.31 2.49 -9.38
CA VAL A 166 6.94 2.87 -9.78
C VAL A 166 5.92 2.43 -8.72
N SER A 167 6.09 1.25 -8.12
CA SER A 167 5.21 0.77 -7.04
C SER A 167 5.32 1.65 -5.79
N ILE A 168 6.54 2.06 -5.40
CA ILE A 168 6.75 2.99 -4.28
C ILE A 168 6.13 4.35 -4.61
N PHE A 169 6.31 4.84 -5.84
CA PHE A 169 5.71 6.09 -6.29
C PHE A 169 4.18 6.07 -6.20
N LYS A 170 3.53 4.95 -6.58
CA LYS A 170 2.08 4.76 -6.42
C LYS A 170 1.66 4.89 -4.95
N ILE A 171 2.39 4.26 -4.04
CA ILE A 171 2.11 4.34 -2.58
C ILE A 171 2.26 5.77 -2.09
N LEU A 172 3.33 6.47 -2.51
CA LEU A 172 3.54 7.87 -2.15
C LEU A 172 2.42 8.78 -2.68
N MET A 173 1.93 8.55 -3.90
CA MET A 173 0.78 9.28 -4.43
C MET A 173 -0.48 9.05 -3.59
N GLN A 174 -0.74 7.83 -3.14
CA GLN A 174 -1.89 7.51 -2.29
C GLN A 174 -1.78 8.17 -0.91
N ILE A 175 -0.58 8.23 -0.34
CA ILE A 175 -0.33 8.87 0.96
C ILE A 175 -0.48 10.39 0.87
N THR A 176 0.09 11.00 -0.17
CA THR A 176 0.11 12.48 -0.36
C THR A 176 -1.24 13.05 -0.78
N ARG A 177 -2.06 12.28 -1.51
CA ARG A 177 -3.40 12.69 -1.96
C ARG A 177 -4.46 11.70 -1.47
N PRO A 178 -4.73 11.67 -0.16
CA PRO A 178 -5.74 10.79 0.38
C PRO A 178 -7.13 11.18 -0.14
N LYS A 179 -8.04 10.20 -0.14
CA LYS A 179 -9.43 10.44 -0.50
C LYS A 179 -10.10 11.28 0.59
N THR A 180 -10.75 12.35 0.17
CA THR A 180 -11.63 13.17 1.01
C THR A 180 -13.02 13.13 0.42
N VAL A 181 -14.01 12.86 1.27
CA VAL A 181 -15.38 12.56 0.84
C VAL A 181 -16.33 13.57 1.44
N LEU A 182 -17.24 14.11 0.63
CA LEU A 182 -18.33 14.97 1.10
C LEU A 182 -19.52 14.10 1.51
N LEU A 183 -19.86 14.15 2.79
CA LEU A 183 -20.95 13.39 3.36
C LEU A 183 -22.26 14.18 3.31
N GLY A 184 -23.35 13.49 2.98
CA GLY A 184 -24.72 13.96 3.13
C GLY A 184 -25.55 13.02 3.99
N LYS A 185 -26.74 13.47 4.39
CA LYS A 185 -27.66 12.69 5.22
C LYS A 185 -28.65 11.94 4.34
N ILE A 186 -28.88 10.67 4.64
CA ILE A 186 -29.95 9.89 4.00
C ILE A 186 -31.28 10.24 4.71
N PRO A 187 -32.30 10.75 3.98
CA PRO A 187 -33.59 11.13 4.55
C PRO A 187 -34.23 10.00 5.38
N GLY A 188 -34.79 10.34 6.54
CA GLY A 188 -35.45 9.38 7.42
C GLY A 188 -34.52 8.51 8.27
N THR A 189 -33.19 8.64 8.13
CA THR A 189 -32.20 7.92 8.94
C THR A 189 -31.20 8.87 9.59
N ASP A 190 -30.37 8.35 10.50
CA ASP A 190 -29.23 9.09 11.06
C ASP A 190 -27.89 8.70 10.38
N ILE A 191 -27.97 8.19 9.15
CA ILE A 191 -26.81 7.70 8.40
C ILE A 191 -26.29 8.80 7.47
N TYR A 192 -24.98 9.02 7.55
CA TYR A 192 -24.25 9.95 6.68
C TYR A 192 -23.38 9.16 5.69
N ARG A 193 -23.51 9.45 4.39
CA ARG A 193 -22.79 8.76 3.32
C ARG A 193 -22.38 9.70 2.20
N ASP A 194 -21.37 9.27 1.44
CA ASP A 194 -20.86 9.96 0.26
C ASP A 194 -21.97 10.33 -0.72
N LEU A 195 -22.07 11.62 -1.03
CA LEU A 195 -23.00 12.17 -2.01
C LEU A 195 -22.75 11.64 -3.43
N HIS A 196 -21.50 11.30 -3.78
CA HIS A 196 -21.18 10.82 -5.13
C HIS A 196 -21.65 9.39 -5.35
N HIS A 197 -21.57 8.55 -4.30
CA HIS A 197 -21.93 7.15 -4.39
C HIS A 197 -23.42 6.93 -4.11
N TYR A 198 -23.98 7.62 -3.11
CA TYR A 198 -25.37 7.44 -2.70
C TYR A 198 -26.22 8.63 -3.15
N LYS A 199 -26.96 8.46 -4.26
CA LYS A 199 -27.82 9.51 -4.84
C LYS A 199 -28.95 9.98 -3.93
N GLU A 200 -29.31 9.18 -2.93
CA GLU A 200 -30.34 9.49 -1.92
C GLU A 200 -29.81 10.40 -0.80
N SER A 201 -28.49 10.58 -0.72
CA SER A 201 -27.84 11.42 0.28
C SER A 201 -28.05 12.90 -0.06
N VAL A 202 -28.46 13.70 0.94
CA VAL A 202 -28.79 15.13 0.76
C VAL A 202 -27.88 15.97 1.64
N LYS A 203 -27.38 17.09 1.07
CA LYS A 203 -26.60 18.09 1.83
C LYS A 203 -27.48 18.77 2.88
N ILE A 204 -26.90 19.12 4.01
CA ILE A 204 -27.60 19.88 5.05
C ILE A 204 -27.22 21.37 4.91
N PRO A 205 -28.19 22.28 4.70
CA PRO A 205 -27.88 23.71 4.54
C PRO A 205 -27.13 24.27 5.75
N GLY A 206 -26.03 24.98 5.48
CA GLY A 206 -25.17 25.59 6.50
C GLY A 206 -24.09 24.67 7.06
N PHE A 207 -24.05 23.39 6.66
CA PHE A 207 -23.09 22.39 7.11
C PHE A 207 -22.28 21.79 5.96
N LEU A 208 -20.95 21.83 6.08
CA LEU A 208 -20.03 21.10 5.22
C LEU A 208 -19.43 19.93 5.99
N ILE A 209 -19.83 18.70 5.66
CA ILE A 209 -19.41 17.49 6.37
C ILE A 209 -18.40 16.72 5.52
N LEU A 210 -17.14 16.71 5.92
CA LEU A 210 -16.04 16.08 5.20
C LEU A 210 -15.50 14.89 5.98
N SER A 211 -15.35 13.73 5.33
CA SER A 211 -14.64 12.57 5.89
C SER A 211 -13.21 12.51 5.34
N ILE A 212 -12.25 12.33 6.24
CA ILE A 212 -10.83 12.18 5.90
C ILE A 212 -10.43 10.71 6.05
N GLU A 213 -10.31 10.01 4.92
CA GLU A 213 -10.06 8.56 4.87
C GLU A 213 -8.57 8.18 4.91
N ALA A 214 -7.76 8.88 5.71
CA ALA A 214 -6.33 8.58 5.84
C ALA A 214 -5.66 9.16 7.11
N PRO A 215 -4.52 8.61 7.54
CA PRO A 215 -3.65 9.25 8.53
C PRO A 215 -3.19 10.63 8.03
N ILE A 216 -3.08 11.60 8.95
CA ILE A 216 -2.63 12.95 8.61
C ILE A 216 -1.17 13.10 9.01
N ASN A 217 -0.33 13.36 8.02
CA ASN A 217 1.11 13.47 8.21
C ASN A 217 1.69 14.64 7.39
N PHE A 218 2.99 14.89 7.56
CA PHE A 218 3.71 15.91 6.80
C PHE A 218 3.53 15.80 5.28
N ALA A 219 3.35 14.60 4.74
CA ALA A 219 3.24 14.40 3.30
C ALA A 219 1.89 14.85 2.72
N ASN A 220 0.83 14.93 3.53
CA ASN A 220 -0.52 15.26 3.06
C ASN A 220 -1.20 16.44 3.76
N SER A 221 -0.62 16.99 4.83
CA SER A 221 -1.20 18.11 5.58
C SER A 221 -1.49 19.33 4.70
N THR A 222 -0.55 19.75 3.85
CA THR A 222 -0.73 20.89 2.94
C THR A 222 -1.84 20.62 1.92
N TYR A 223 -1.84 19.42 1.32
CA TYR A 223 -2.87 19.02 0.37
C TYR A 223 -4.26 18.99 1.01
N LEU A 224 -4.39 18.47 2.23
CA LEU A 224 -5.64 18.44 2.96
C LEU A 224 -6.15 19.85 3.26
N ASN A 225 -5.26 20.78 3.65
CA ASN A 225 -5.63 22.18 3.89
C ASN A 225 -6.19 22.84 2.63
N GLU A 226 -5.45 22.79 1.53
CA GLU A 226 -5.89 23.31 0.24
C GLU A 226 -7.20 22.65 -0.22
N ARG A 227 -7.36 21.35 0.02
CA ARG A 227 -8.54 20.60 -0.39
C ARG A 227 -9.79 20.97 0.42
N VAL A 228 -9.66 21.16 1.74
CA VAL A 228 -10.75 21.61 2.61
C VAL A 228 -11.15 23.04 2.24
N LEU A 229 -10.18 23.94 2.03
CA LEU A 229 -10.46 25.31 1.58
C LEU A 229 -11.17 25.33 0.23
N ARG A 230 -10.75 24.50 -0.73
CA ARG A 230 -11.44 24.36 -2.01
C ARG A 230 -12.89 23.89 -1.86
N TRP A 231 -13.17 22.95 -0.96
CA TRP A 231 -14.55 22.53 -0.69
C TRP A 231 -15.42 23.66 -0.13
N ILE A 232 -14.83 24.54 0.69
CA ILE A 232 -15.52 25.71 1.23
C ILE A 232 -15.82 26.72 0.11
N GLU A 233 -14.84 27.01 -0.75
CA GLU A 233 -15.01 27.88 -1.91
C GLU A 233 -16.06 27.32 -2.89
N GLU A 234 -16.03 26.01 -3.15
CA GLU A 234 -17.03 25.32 -3.98
C GLU A 234 -18.44 25.43 -3.36
N TYR A 235 -18.56 25.31 -2.03
CA TYR A 235 -19.84 25.48 -1.34
C TYR A 235 -20.36 26.93 -1.42
N GLU A 236 -19.48 27.92 -1.27
CA GLU A 236 -19.83 29.35 -1.35
C GLU A 236 -20.20 29.79 -2.78
N ALA A 237 -19.64 29.14 -3.79
CA ALA A 237 -19.91 29.42 -5.21
C ALA A 237 -21.20 28.76 -5.75
N GLU A 238 -21.79 27.80 -5.04
CA GLU A 238 -23.06 27.16 -5.43
C GLU A 238 -24.24 28.18 -5.40
N ASP A 239 -25.11 28.12 -6.43
CA ASP A 239 -26.16 29.12 -6.69
C ASP A 239 -27.07 29.35 -5.45
N PRO A 240 -27.29 30.61 -5.02
CA PRO A 240 -28.09 30.96 -3.82
C PRO A 240 -29.54 30.44 -3.81
N LYS A 241 -30.03 29.90 -4.93
CA LYS A 241 -31.36 29.25 -5.02
C LYS A 241 -31.37 27.81 -4.49
N MET A 242 -30.22 27.15 -4.42
CA MET A 242 -30.11 25.74 -3.98
C MET A 242 -29.89 25.64 -2.47
N HIS A 243 -29.25 26.64 -1.88
CA HIS A 243 -29.09 26.83 -0.44
C HIS A 243 -30.11 27.88 0.00
N SER A 244 -31.09 27.55 0.84
CA SER A 244 -32.17 28.45 1.28
C SER A 244 -31.69 29.71 2.07
N ASN A 245 -30.92 30.60 1.45
CA ASN A 245 -30.27 31.78 2.07
C ASN A 245 -29.33 31.45 3.26
N SER A 246 -28.81 30.22 3.33
CA SER A 246 -27.95 29.79 4.44
C SER A 246 -26.47 29.84 4.05
N SER A 247 -25.75 30.86 4.51
CA SER A 247 -24.28 30.89 4.47
C SER A 247 -23.69 29.69 5.20
N LEU A 248 -22.49 29.24 4.79
CA LEU A 248 -21.78 28.18 5.50
C LEU A 248 -21.49 28.64 6.94
N ARG A 249 -21.88 27.84 7.93
CA ARG A 249 -21.65 28.14 9.36
C ARG A 249 -20.74 27.12 10.03
N PHE A 250 -20.84 25.85 9.64
CA PHE A 250 -20.11 24.75 10.30
C PHE A 250 -19.38 23.89 9.28
N VAL A 251 -18.11 23.59 9.58
CA VAL A 251 -17.32 22.58 8.88
C VAL A 251 -17.09 21.43 9.85
N ILE A 252 -17.69 20.27 9.54
CA ILE A 252 -17.58 19.05 10.33
C ILE A 252 -16.55 18.15 9.65
N LEU A 253 -15.48 17.83 10.38
CA LEU A 253 -14.51 16.81 9.97
C LEU A 253 -14.81 15.50 10.67
N GLU A 254 -15.23 14.51 9.89
CA GLU A 254 -15.43 13.13 10.30
C GLU A 254 -14.09 12.39 10.20
N MET A 255 -13.64 11.88 11.36
CA MET A 255 -12.25 11.45 11.58
C MET A 255 -12.12 9.97 11.99
N SER A 256 -13.16 9.16 11.84
CA SER A 256 -13.15 7.75 12.28
C SER A 256 -12.04 6.91 11.64
N THR A 257 -11.66 7.25 10.41
CA THR A 257 -10.63 6.58 9.60
C THR A 257 -9.23 7.12 9.83
N VAL A 258 -9.08 8.23 10.57
CA VAL A 258 -7.77 8.83 10.84
C VAL A 258 -7.12 8.09 12.01
N SER A 259 -6.26 7.13 11.69
CA SER A 259 -5.64 6.27 12.70
C SER A 259 -4.57 6.97 13.54
N THR A 260 -3.80 7.88 12.94
CA THR A 260 -2.72 8.60 13.63
C THR A 260 -2.47 9.96 13.00
N ILE A 261 -1.84 10.85 13.76
CA ILE A 261 -1.35 12.15 13.33
C ILE A 261 0.10 12.35 13.75
N ASP A 262 0.89 13.09 12.95
CA ASP A 262 2.23 13.55 13.33
C ASP A 262 2.23 15.02 13.80
N THR A 263 3.40 15.59 14.06
CA THR A 263 3.56 16.99 14.48
C THR A 263 3.05 17.97 13.43
N SER A 264 3.24 17.69 12.15
CA SER A 264 2.71 18.50 11.05
C SER A 264 1.20 18.40 10.92
N GLY A 265 0.61 17.23 11.18
CA GLY A 265 -0.83 17.03 11.26
C GLY A 265 -1.47 17.83 12.40
N VAL A 266 -0.81 17.93 13.55
CA VAL A 266 -1.27 18.81 14.65
C VAL A 266 -1.24 20.29 14.24
N SER A 267 -0.15 20.75 13.60
CA SER A 267 -0.05 22.11 13.07
C SER A 267 -1.12 22.41 12.01
N PHE A 268 -1.44 21.43 11.17
CA PHE A 268 -2.54 21.52 10.21
C PHE A 268 -3.88 21.84 10.89
N PHE A 269 -4.23 21.15 11.98
CA PHE A 269 -5.46 21.46 12.70
C PHE A 269 -5.46 22.86 13.32
N LYS A 270 -4.32 23.29 13.88
CA LYS A 270 -4.12 24.67 14.40
C LYS A 270 -4.37 25.71 13.32
N GLU A 271 -3.77 25.53 12.16
CA GLU A 271 -3.90 26.45 11.03
C GLU A 271 -5.32 26.41 10.44
N LEU A 272 -5.91 25.24 10.29
CA LEU A 272 -7.25 25.07 9.76
C LEU A 272 -8.27 25.75 10.67
N LYS A 273 -8.20 25.53 11.99
CA LYS A 273 -9.08 26.18 12.96
C LYS A 273 -9.01 27.70 12.89
N ARG A 274 -7.80 28.26 12.91
CA ARG A 274 -7.59 29.71 12.79
C ARG A 274 -8.15 30.25 11.48
N THR A 275 -7.99 29.50 10.39
CA THR A 275 -8.51 29.89 9.07
C THR A 275 -10.04 29.88 9.04
N MET A 276 -10.67 28.90 9.69
CA MET A 276 -12.13 28.83 9.83
C MET A 276 -12.68 29.97 10.69
N GLU A 277 -12.04 30.25 11.84
CA GLU A 277 -12.41 31.37 12.72
C GLU A 277 -12.33 32.72 12.01
N ASN A 278 -11.30 32.95 11.19
CA ASN A 278 -11.16 34.17 10.37
C ASN A 278 -12.27 34.32 9.31
N LYS A 279 -12.83 33.22 8.82
CA LYS A 279 -13.96 33.19 7.88
C LYS A 279 -15.33 33.24 8.58
N GLY A 280 -15.37 33.25 9.91
CA GLY A 280 -16.62 33.19 10.68
C GLY A 280 -17.31 31.82 10.63
N VAL A 281 -16.57 30.76 10.31
CA VAL A 281 -17.05 29.38 10.23
C VAL A 281 -16.50 28.59 11.41
N GLU A 282 -17.32 27.76 12.05
CA GLU A 282 -16.89 26.94 13.18
C GLU A 282 -16.41 25.56 12.72
N LEU A 283 -15.19 25.18 13.14
CA LEU A 283 -14.61 23.86 12.87
C LEU A 283 -14.98 22.88 13.96
N VAL A 284 -15.55 21.74 13.57
CA VAL A 284 -16.03 20.70 14.48
C VAL A 284 -15.38 19.37 14.12
N LEU A 285 -14.81 18.69 15.11
CA LEU A 285 -14.17 17.39 14.96
C LEU A 285 -15.09 16.28 15.46
N VAL A 286 -15.22 15.21 14.69
CA VAL A 286 -16.12 14.09 15.02
C VAL A 286 -15.36 12.77 15.00
N ASN A 287 -15.60 11.95 16.03
CA ASN A 287 -15.11 10.58 16.15
C ASN A 287 -13.57 10.45 16.03
N LEU A 288 -12.85 11.20 16.85
CA LEU A 288 -11.38 11.09 16.93
C LEU A 288 -10.96 9.78 17.58
N VAL A 289 -10.03 9.07 16.94
CA VAL A 289 -9.36 7.90 17.52
C VAL A 289 -8.52 8.33 18.75
N GLY A 290 -8.42 7.47 19.76
CA GLY A 290 -7.74 7.79 21.03
C GLY A 290 -6.32 8.34 20.88
N GLU A 291 -5.50 7.77 20.00
CA GLU A 291 -4.13 8.27 19.75
C GLU A 291 -4.12 9.70 19.18
N VAL A 292 -5.07 10.01 18.29
CA VAL A 292 -5.24 11.35 17.69
C VAL A 292 -5.69 12.35 18.75
N MET A 293 -6.65 11.94 19.60
CA MET A 293 -7.13 12.74 20.72
C MET A 293 -6.00 13.11 21.68
N GLU A 294 -5.19 12.14 22.10
CA GLU A 294 -4.07 12.37 23.02
C GLU A 294 -3.05 13.35 22.44
N LYS A 295 -2.71 13.19 21.15
CA LYS A 295 -1.74 14.06 20.49
C LYS A 295 -2.25 15.50 20.35
N LEU A 296 -3.53 15.67 20.01
CA LEU A 296 -4.17 17.00 19.99
C LEU A 296 -4.21 17.62 21.38
N GLN A 297 -4.57 16.85 22.41
CA GLN A 297 -4.62 17.33 23.80
C GLN A 297 -3.25 17.78 24.32
N ARG A 298 -2.18 17.00 24.06
CA ARG A 298 -0.82 17.37 24.47
C ARG A 298 -0.31 18.65 23.80
N SER A 299 -0.77 18.93 22.59
CA SER A 299 -0.40 20.16 21.86
C SER A 299 -1.33 21.35 22.15
N ASN A 300 -2.38 21.14 22.94
CA ASN A 300 -3.41 22.13 23.21
C ASN A 300 -3.00 23.10 24.34
N GLU A 301 -1.96 23.89 24.09
CA GLU A 301 -1.46 24.88 25.07
C GLU A 301 -2.49 25.98 25.41
N ALA A 302 -3.48 26.22 24.53
CA ALA A 302 -4.46 27.32 24.65
C ALA A 302 -5.91 26.87 24.93
N GLY A 303 -6.19 25.57 25.06
CA GLY A 303 -7.57 25.07 25.26
C GLY A 303 -8.47 25.15 24.01
N ASP A 304 -7.92 25.48 22.85
CA ASP A 304 -8.66 25.85 21.65
C ASP A 304 -9.45 24.70 21.01
N PHE A 305 -8.89 23.49 20.99
CA PHE A 305 -9.52 22.31 20.36
C PHE A 305 -10.49 21.54 21.27
N MET A 306 -10.59 21.95 22.54
CA MET A 306 -11.30 21.22 23.59
C MET A 306 -12.43 22.05 24.21
N LYS A 307 -12.92 23.09 23.53
CA LYS A 307 -14.10 23.81 23.99
C LYS A 307 -15.33 22.89 23.90
N PRO A 308 -16.23 22.89 24.92
CA PRO A 308 -17.51 22.18 24.84
C PRO A 308 -18.26 22.66 23.58
N GLY A 309 -18.51 21.76 22.63
CA GLY A 309 -19.15 22.07 21.35
C GLY A 309 -18.27 21.87 20.09
N CYS A 310 -16.95 21.70 20.23
CA CYS A 310 -16.06 21.46 19.08
C CYS A 310 -15.75 19.97 18.83
N LEU A 311 -16.16 19.07 19.73
CA LEU A 311 -15.89 17.64 19.66
C LEU A 311 -17.19 16.84 19.86
N PHE A 312 -17.46 15.91 18.95
CA PHE A 312 -18.59 14.99 19.07
C PHE A 312 -18.19 13.54 18.75
N LEU A 313 -18.98 12.58 19.23
CA LEU A 313 -18.78 11.16 18.93
C LEU A 313 -19.40 10.77 17.59
N THR A 314 -20.51 11.41 17.20
CA THR A 314 -21.22 11.10 15.96
C THR A 314 -21.55 12.36 15.17
N VAL A 315 -21.64 12.21 13.84
CA VAL A 315 -22.01 13.32 12.94
C VAL A 315 -23.45 13.75 13.20
N GLY A 316 -24.35 12.80 13.49
CA GLY A 316 -25.74 13.07 13.83
C GLY A 316 -25.89 13.97 15.07
N GLU A 317 -25.16 13.64 16.14
CA GLU A 317 -25.12 14.44 17.38
C GLU A 317 -24.56 15.84 17.14
N ALA A 318 -23.46 15.95 16.37
CA ALA A 318 -22.87 17.24 16.02
C ALA A 318 -23.87 18.12 15.28
N VAL A 319 -24.49 17.60 14.21
CA VAL A 319 -25.47 18.34 13.42
C VAL A 319 -26.70 18.71 14.25
N ALA A 320 -27.22 17.80 15.07
CA ALA A 320 -28.40 18.06 15.90
C ALA A 320 -28.16 19.18 16.93
N THR A 321 -27.01 19.14 17.61
CA THR A 321 -26.63 20.13 18.63
C THR A 321 -26.40 21.49 18.01
N LEU A 322 -25.62 21.56 16.92
CA LEU A 322 -25.30 22.82 16.24
C LEU A 322 -26.53 23.42 15.56
N SER A 323 -27.42 22.59 15.01
CA SER A 323 -28.70 23.05 14.45
C SER A 323 -29.61 23.66 15.52
N ALA A 324 -29.59 23.15 16.75
CA ALA A 324 -30.33 23.73 17.86
C ALA A 324 -29.78 25.12 18.25
N THR A 325 -28.45 25.28 18.25
CA THR A 325 -27.78 26.56 18.49
C THR A 325 -28.18 27.61 17.44
N ILE A 326 -28.20 27.25 16.15
CA ILE A 326 -28.66 28.13 15.07
C ILE A 326 -30.10 28.61 15.33
N LYS A 327 -31.01 27.69 15.70
CA LYS A 327 -32.42 28.02 15.96
C LYS A 327 -32.55 28.97 17.15
N SER A 328 -31.81 28.74 18.25
CA SER A 328 -31.86 29.60 19.43
C SER A 328 -31.36 31.02 19.16
N GLN A 329 -30.35 31.19 18.31
CA GLN A 329 -29.84 32.51 17.92
C GLN A 329 -30.85 33.27 17.06
N SER A 330 -31.53 32.60 16.12
CA SER A 330 -32.56 33.23 15.29
C SER A 330 -33.81 33.70 16.04
N SER A 331 -34.11 33.12 17.21
CA SER A 331 -35.26 33.50 18.05
C SER A 331 -34.97 34.65 19.04
N ASN A 332 -33.71 35.03 19.23
CA ASN A 332 -33.33 36.18 20.07
C ASN A 332 -33.12 37.48 19.27
N ASP A 333 -33.10 37.40 17.94
CA ASP A 333 -32.93 38.55 17.02
C ASP A 333 -34.28 39.07 16.45
N VAL A 334 -35.42 38.72 17.08
CA VAL A 334 -36.77 39.21 16.77
C VAL A 334 -37.35 39.93 17.99
#